data_AF-A0A0D3DU91-F1
#
_entry.id   AF-A0A0D3DU91-F1
#
_cell.length_a   1.000
_cell.length_b   1.000
_cell.length_c   1.000
_cell.angle_alpha   90.00
_cell.angle_beta   90.00
_cell.angle_gamma   90.00
#
_symmetry.space_group_name_H-M   'P 1'
#
loop_
_entity.id
_entity.type
_entity.pdbx_description
1 polymer ?
#
loop_
_entity_poly.entity_id
_entity_poly.type
_entity_poly.pdbx_seq_one_letter_code
_entity_poly.pdbx_strand_id
1 'polypeptide(L)'
;MFMFMNRRHIVGESLGSLNFKELKNLEGRLEKGISRVRSKKSELLVAEIEYMQKRKMELQHDNMYLRAKIEQGARLNPEQHGSGVIQGTAVYDSGLSSSPDQSQHYNRNYIPVNLLEPNQQFSGQDQPPLQLV
;
A
#
# COMPACT_ATOMS: atom_id res chain seq x y z
N MET A 1 8.73 37.43 -12.40
CA MET A 1 8.19 38.14 -11.21
C MET A 1 6.74 37.76 -10.88
N PHE A 2 5.81 37.85 -11.84
CA PHE A 2 4.37 37.58 -11.61
C PHE A 2 4.04 36.13 -11.17
N MET A 3 4.67 35.11 -11.76
CA MET A 3 4.49 33.71 -11.34
C MET A 3 5.00 33.41 -9.92
N PHE A 4 6.06 34.09 -9.47
CA PHE A 4 6.62 33.90 -8.13
C PHE A 4 5.70 34.49 -7.05
N MET A 5 5.12 35.67 -7.31
CA MET A 5 4.09 36.26 -6.44
C MET A 5 2.84 35.39 -6.38
N ASN A 6 2.41 34.82 -7.51
CA ASN A 6 1.27 33.91 -7.53
C ASN A 6 1.50 32.66 -6.67
N ARG A 7 2.69 32.04 -6.76
CA ARG A 7 3.03 30.89 -5.91
C ARG A 7 3.02 31.25 -4.43
N ARG A 8 3.60 32.39 -4.05
CA ARG A 8 3.58 32.90 -2.67
C ARG A 8 2.16 33.05 -2.14
N HIS A 9 1.26 33.66 -2.91
CA HIS A 9 -0.13 33.80 -2.49
C HIS A 9 -0.83 32.44 -2.30
N ILE A 10 -0.58 31.48 -3.20
CA ILE A 10 -1.14 30.12 -3.11
C ILE A 10 -0.69 29.37 -1.86
N VAL A 11 0.52 29.63 -1.36
CA VAL A 11 1.03 29.06 -0.10
C VAL A 11 0.71 29.92 1.14
N GLY A 12 -0.01 31.03 0.97
CA GLY A 12 -0.43 31.91 2.06
C GLY A 12 0.58 33.02 2.41
N GLU A 13 1.61 33.24 1.59
CA GLU A 13 2.59 34.30 1.78
C GLU A 13 2.23 35.58 1.04
N SER A 14 2.74 36.73 1.50
CA SER A 14 2.59 38.04 0.82
C SER A 14 1.15 38.49 0.55
N LEU A 15 0.18 38.06 1.36
CA LEU A 15 -1.24 38.34 1.14
C LEU A 15 -1.63 39.81 1.33
N GLY A 16 -0.80 40.60 2.03
CA GLY A 16 -1.07 42.01 2.29
C GLY A 16 -1.14 42.91 1.06
N SER A 17 -0.64 42.44 -0.11
CA SER A 17 -0.80 43.14 -1.39
C SER A 17 -2.13 42.87 -2.10
N LEU A 18 -2.96 41.96 -1.60
CA LEU A 18 -4.25 41.61 -2.19
C LEU A 18 -5.39 42.42 -1.56
N ASN A 19 -6.32 42.89 -2.37
CA ASN A 19 -7.56 43.45 -1.85
C ASN A 19 -8.57 42.34 -1.45
N PHE A 20 -9.66 42.73 -0.78
CA PHE A 20 -10.68 41.78 -0.30
C PHE A 20 -11.27 40.88 -1.40
N LYS A 21 -11.51 41.43 -2.60
CA LYS A 21 -12.07 40.68 -3.73
C LYS A 21 -11.07 39.63 -4.24
N GLU A 22 -9.80 39.99 -4.32
CA GLU A 22 -8.73 39.09 -4.74
C GLU A 22 -8.47 38.00 -3.71
N LEU A 23 -8.52 38.34 -2.42
CA LEU A 23 -8.36 37.37 -1.33
C LEU A 23 -9.50 36.34 -1.32
N LYS A 24 -10.76 36.79 -1.50
CA LYS A 24 -11.92 35.90 -1.64
C LYS A 24 -11.81 35.01 -2.89
N ASN A 25 -11.26 35.52 -3.99
CA ASN A 25 -11.02 34.71 -5.18
C ASN A 25 -9.94 33.65 -4.94
N LEU A 26 -8.85 34.01 -4.27
CA LEU A 26 -7.77 33.11 -3.90
C LEU A 26 -8.28 31.98 -3.01
N GLU A 27 -9.02 32.31 -1.95
CA GLU A 27 -9.67 31.35 -1.05
C GLU A 27 -10.57 30.38 -1.85
N GLY A 28 -11.46 30.88 -2.69
CA GLY A 28 -12.34 30.03 -3.50
C GLY A 28 -11.59 29.13 -4.49
N ARG A 29 -10.43 29.56 -5.01
CA ARG A 29 -9.56 28.73 -5.86
C ARG A 29 -8.87 27.64 -5.05
N LEU A 30 -8.38 27.96 -3.86
CA LEU A 30 -7.74 27.00 -2.95
C LEU A 30 -8.73 25.93 -2.50
N GLU A 31 -9.94 26.33 -2.09
CA GLU A 31 -11.00 25.41 -1.66
C GLU A 31 -11.33 24.40 -2.78
N LYS A 32 -11.55 24.89 -4.01
CA LYS A 32 -11.78 24.03 -5.18
C LYS A 32 -10.59 23.12 -5.47
N GLY A 33 -9.36 23.63 -5.35
CA GLY A 33 -8.14 22.85 -5.57
C GLY A 33 -7.99 21.71 -4.55
N ILE A 34 -8.16 22.02 -3.27
CA ILE A 34 -8.10 21.06 -2.16
C ILE A 34 -9.19 20.01 -2.31
N SER A 35 -10.42 20.43 -2.61
CA SER A 35 -11.54 19.53 -2.87
C SER A 35 -11.21 18.54 -4.00
N ARG A 36 -10.70 19.02 -5.15
CA ARG A 36 -10.27 18.15 -6.26
C ARG A 36 -9.18 17.15 -5.86
N VAL A 37 -8.15 17.60 -5.13
CA VAL A 37 -7.07 16.73 -4.66
C VAL A 37 -7.60 15.64 -3.74
N ARG A 38 -8.47 16.00 -2.78
CA ARG A 38 -9.10 15.05 -1.86
C ARG A 38 -9.97 14.04 -2.60
N SER A 39 -10.84 14.50 -3.50
CA SER A 39 -11.68 13.63 -4.32
C SER A 39 -10.85 12.65 -5.14
N LYS A 40 -9.79 13.13 -5.82
CA LYS A 40 -8.94 12.23 -6.62
C LYS A 40 -8.19 11.22 -5.76
N LYS A 41 -7.68 11.64 -4.59
CA LYS A 41 -7.05 10.73 -3.63
C LYS A 41 -8.04 9.66 -3.17
N SER A 42 -9.28 10.05 -2.85
CA SER A 42 -10.34 9.12 -2.44
C SER A 42 -10.67 8.12 -3.54
N GLU A 43 -10.87 8.59 -4.77
CA GLU A 43 -11.15 7.75 -5.94
C GLU A 43 -10.05 6.69 -6.16
N LEU A 44 -8.78 7.11 -6.10
CA LEU A 44 -7.65 6.20 -6.26
C LEU A 44 -7.53 5.19 -5.11
N LEU A 45 -7.78 5.62 -3.87
CA LEU A 45 -7.75 4.71 -2.71
C LEU A 45 -8.86 3.66 -2.78
N VAL A 46 -10.06 4.06 -3.20
CA VAL A 46 -11.18 3.12 -3.40
C VAL A 46 -10.83 2.10 -4.48
N ALA A 47 -10.32 2.56 -5.63
CA ALA A 47 -9.91 1.66 -6.71
C ALA A 47 -8.80 0.67 -6.28
N GLU A 48 -7.82 1.13 -5.50
CA GLU A 48 -6.75 0.28 -4.95
C GLU A 48 -7.31 -0.78 -3.98
N ILE A 49 -8.24 -0.39 -3.10
CA ILE A 49 -8.88 -1.32 -2.16
C ILE A 49 -9.66 -2.39 -2.91
N GLU A 50 -10.46 -2.00 -3.90
CA GLU A 50 -11.24 -2.93 -4.72
C GLU A 50 -10.34 -3.91 -5.48
N TYR A 51 -9.24 -3.42 -6.06
CA TYR A 51 -8.25 -4.26 -6.72
C TYR A 51 -7.64 -5.29 -5.76
N MET A 52 -7.21 -4.86 -4.57
CA MET A 52 -6.60 -5.75 -3.58
C MET A 52 -7.60 -6.79 -3.06
N GLN A 53 -8.86 -6.42 -2.88
CA GLN A 53 -9.92 -7.36 -2.49
C GLN A 53 -10.17 -8.41 -3.56
N LYS A 54 -10.25 -8.00 -4.83
CA LYS A 54 -10.39 -8.94 -5.96
C LYS A 54 -9.20 -9.91 -6.01
N ARG A 55 -7.98 -9.40 -5.91
CA ARG A 55 -6.77 -10.21 -5.91
C ARG A 55 -6.73 -11.21 -4.75
N LYS A 56 -7.16 -10.78 -3.56
CA LYS A 56 -7.30 -11.67 -2.39
C LYS A 56 -8.27 -12.82 -2.69
N MET A 57 -9.43 -12.54 -3.28
CA MET A 57 -10.42 -13.58 -3.60
C MET A 57 -9.88 -14.59 -4.61
N GLU A 58 -9.23 -14.13 -5.69
CA GLU A 58 -8.59 -14.99 -6.69
C GLU A 58 -7.55 -15.93 -6.04
N LEU A 59 -6.65 -15.37 -5.23
CA LEU A 59 -5.63 -16.16 -4.52
C LEU A 59 -6.24 -17.17 -3.54
N GLN A 60 -7.31 -16.80 -2.85
CA GLN A 60 -8.03 -17.72 -1.96
C GLN A 60 -8.68 -18.87 -2.74
N HIS A 61 -9.25 -18.58 -3.92
CA HIS A 61 -9.81 -19.59 -4.81
C HIS A 61 -8.73 -20.56 -5.31
N ASP A 62 -7.62 -20.04 -5.82
CA ASP A 62 -6.49 -20.84 -6.30
C ASP A 62 -5.91 -21.70 -5.18
N ASN A 63 -5.73 -21.14 -3.98
CA ASN A 63 -5.21 -21.89 -2.84
C ASN A 63 -6.15 -23.03 -2.42
N MET A 64 -7.46 -22.78 -2.43
CA MET A 64 -8.47 -23.79 -2.14
C MET A 64 -8.43 -24.92 -3.18
N TYR A 65 -8.37 -24.58 -4.46
CA TYR A 65 -8.26 -25.55 -5.55
C TYR A 65 -7.01 -26.43 -5.41
N LEU A 66 -5.85 -25.82 -5.13
CA LEU A 66 -4.59 -26.54 -4.95
C LEU A 66 -4.62 -27.47 -3.75
N ARG A 67 -5.17 -27.03 -2.60
CA ARG A 67 -5.34 -27.89 -1.42
C ARG A 67 -6.21 -29.10 -1.72
N ALA A 68 -7.34 -28.90 -2.39
CA ALA A 68 -8.21 -30.00 -2.80
C ALA A 68 -7.49 -30.99 -3.73
N LYS A 69 -6.68 -30.49 -4.68
CA LYS A 69 -5.88 -31.33 -5.59
C LYS A 69 -4.80 -32.12 -4.86
N ILE A 70 -4.14 -31.52 -3.86
CA ILE A 70 -3.15 -32.21 -3.00
C ILE A 70 -3.82 -33.32 -2.19
N GLU A 71 -4.96 -33.04 -1.58
CA GLU A 71 -5.72 -34.05 -0.81
C GLU A 71 -6.18 -35.21 -1.69
N GLN A 72 -6.61 -34.94 -2.93
CA GLN A 72 -6.94 -35.97 -3.91
C GLN A 72 -5.71 -36.79 -4.31
N GLY A 73 -4.57 -36.15 -4.58
CA GLY A 73 -3.32 -36.84 -4.91
C GLY A 73 -2.80 -37.74 -3.78
N ALA A 74 -2.87 -37.25 -2.54
CA ALA A 74 -2.47 -38.02 -1.35
C ALA A 74 -3.35 -39.26 -1.12
N ARG A 75 -4.64 -39.20 -1.50
CA ARG A 75 -5.54 -40.35 -1.46
C ARG A 75 -5.24 -41.40 -2.53
N LEU A 76 -4.61 -41.02 -3.64
CA LEU A 76 -4.28 -41.91 -4.75
C LEU A 76 -2.89 -42.56 -4.62
N ASN A 77 -1.97 -41.96 -3.85
CA ASN A 77 -0.65 -42.52 -3.52
C ASN A 77 -0.34 -42.42 -2.01
N PRO A 78 -0.87 -43.34 -1.17
CA PRO A 78 -0.67 -43.30 0.28
C PRO A 78 0.76 -43.62 0.75
N GLU A 79 1.64 -44.15 -0.11
CA GLU A 79 2.97 -44.65 0.32
C GLU A 79 4.11 -43.61 0.36
N GLN A 80 3.88 -42.33 0.01
CA GLN A 80 4.96 -41.31 -0.01
C GLN A 80 4.79 -40.12 0.96
N HIS A 81 3.69 -40.03 1.71
CA HIS A 81 3.40 -38.85 2.54
C HIS A 81 3.51 -39.15 4.04
N GLY A 82 4.62 -39.76 4.46
CA GLY A 82 5.03 -39.81 5.87
C GLY A 82 5.93 -38.62 6.21
N SER A 83 5.43 -37.71 7.05
CA SER A 83 6.18 -36.64 7.75
C SER A 83 6.89 -35.57 6.91
N GLY A 84 6.38 -34.34 7.01
CA GLY A 84 7.10 -33.14 6.60
C GLY A 84 6.28 -31.89 6.89
N VAL A 85 6.44 -31.32 8.08
CA VAL A 85 5.99 -29.95 8.36
C VAL A 85 6.76 -29.04 7.39
N ILE A 86 6.10 -28.55 6.33
CA ILE A 86 6.68 -27.48 5.49
C ILE A 86 6.61 -26.19 6.31
N GLN A 87 7.62 -26.00 7.15
CA GLN A 87 7.90 -24.75 7.83
C GLN A 87 8.37 -23.74 6.79
N GLY A 88 7.66 -22.61 6.69
CA GLY A 88 7.86 -21.59 5.67
C GLY A 88 9.30 -21.08 5.64
N THR A 89 9.98 -21.34 4.53
CA THR A 89 11.15 -20.58 4.07
C THR A 89 11.07 -20.54 2.56
N ALA A 90 10.45 -19.47 2.03
CA ALA A 90 10.58 -19.13 0.62
C ALA A 90 12.00 -18.61 0.41
N VAL A 91 12.91 -19.49 -0.03
CA VAL A 91 14.21 -19.12 -0.56
C VAL A 91 13.91 -18.39 -1.88
N TYR A 92 14.24 -17.10 -1.95
CA TYR A 92 14.18 -16.36 -3.20
C TYR A 92 15.30 -16.88 -4.11
N ASP A 93 14.97 -17.81 -5.00
CA ASP A 93 15.87 -18.17 -6.08
C ASP A 93 15.87 -17.04 -7.11
N SER A 94 16.96 -16.27 -7.12
CA SER A 94 17.27 -15.33 -8.18
C SER A 94 17.69 -16.11 -9.42
N GLY A 95 16.71 -16.53 -10.21
CA GLY A 95 16.92 -17.19 -11.50
C GLY A 95 15.97 -16.62 -12.53
N LEU A 96 16.51 -15.91 -13.52
CA LEU A 96 15.77 -15.32 -14.63
C LEU A 96 14.96 -16.39 -15.38
N SER A 97 13.63 -16.28 -15.36
CA SER A 97 12.78 -16.82 -16.43
C SER A 97 11.80 -15.73 -16.86
N SER A 98 12.10 -15.14 -18.01
CA SER A 98 11.30 -14.16 -18.70
C SER A 98 9.94 -14.73 -19.12
N SER A 99 8.88 -14.27 -18.48
CA SER A 99 7.51 -14.30 -19.01
C SER A 99 7.22 -12.94 -19.65
N PRO A 100 6.78 -12.86 -20.91
CA PRO A 100 6.43 -11.59 -21.51
C PRO A 100 5.00 -11.20 -21.10
N ASP A 101 4.85 -9.94 -20.70
CA ASP A 101 3.60 -9.18 -20.72
C ASP A 101 2.49 -9.58 -19.73
N GLN A 102 2.50 -8.94 -18.55
CA GLN A 102 1.30 -8.27 -18.06
C GLN A 102 1.65 -7.19 -17.02
N SER A 103 1.31 -5.94 -17.36
CA SER A 103 1.23 -4.76 -16.50
C SER A 103 2.52 -4.26 -15.82
N GLN A 104 3.23 -3.39 -16.52
CA GLN A 104 4.28 -2.48 -16.00
C GLN A 104 3.79 -1.46 -14.95
N HIS A 105 2.85 -1.81 -14.07
CA HIS A 105 2.34 -0.94 -13.00
C HIS A 105 2.93 -1.23 -11.62
N TYR A 106 3.77 -2.26 -11.49
CA TYR A 106 4.41 -2.59 -10.22
C TYR A 106 5.62 -1.70 -9.90
N ASN A 107 5.58 -0.40 -10.19
CA ASN A 107 6.56 0.51 -9.61
C ASN A 107 6.03 1.03 -8.26
N ARG A 108 5.99 0.12 -7.29
CA ARG A 108 5.70 0.45 -5.90
C ARG A 108 7.05 0.60 -5.21
N ASN A 109 7.40 1.84 -4.88
CA ASN A 109 8.50 2.21 -3.98
C ASN A 109 8.27 1.56 -2.60
N TYR A 110 8.51 0.26 -2.50
CA TYR A 110 8.61 -0.42 -1.23
C TYR A 110 10.05 -0.30 -0.76
N ILE A 111 10.25 0.29 0.42
CA ILE A 111 11.47 0.03 1.16
C ILE A 111 11.40 -1.43 1.60
N PRO A 112 12.35 -2.29 1.20
CA PRO A 112 12.38 -3.66 1.67
C PRO A 112 12.48 -3.66 3.20
N VAL A 113 11.67 -4.50 3.86
CA VAL A 113 11.59 -4.57 5.33
C VAL A 113 12.96 -4.85 5.97
N ASN A 114 13.89 -5.43 5.21
CA ASN A 114 15.28 -5.67 5.61
C ASN A 114 16.16 -4.40 5.69
N LEU A 115 15.68 -3.23 5.25
CA LEU A 115 16.42 -1.94 5.34
C LEU A 115 15.99 -1.08 6.54
N LEU A 116 15.04 -1.53 7.36
CA LEU A 116 14.69 -0.87 8.61
C LEU A 116 15.76 -1.24 9.65
N GLU A 117 16.61 -0.28 10.04
CA GLU A 117 17.53 -0.47 11.17
C GLU A 117 16.72 -0.92 12.41
N PRO A 118 17.22 -1.91 13.19
CA PRO A 118 16.61 -2.24 14.46
C PRO A 118 16.65 -1.00 15.36
N ASN A 119 15.48 -0.56 15.79
CA ASN A 119 15.25 0.59 16.65
C ASN A 119 16.04 0.43 17.97
N GLN A 120 17.29 0.89 17.99
CA GLN A 120 18.10 1.04 19.19
C GLN A 120 17.67 2.33 19.87
N GLN A 121 16.67 2.25 20.76
CA GLN A 121 16.45 3.11 21.95
C GLN A 121 14.96 3.22 22.28
N PHE A 122 14.47 2.33 23.15
CA PHE A 122 13.45 2.69 24.14
C PHE A 122 13.85 2.03 25.46
N SER A 123 14.76 2.70 26.18
CA SER A 123 14.91 2.51 27.62
C SER A 123 13.73 3.21 28.28
N GLY A 124 12.80 2.46 28.85
CA GLY A 124 11.60 3.02 29.46
C GLY A 124 10.64 1.91 29.86
N GLN A 125 10.93 1.33 31.02
CA GLN A 125 10.12 0.40 31.78
C GLN A 125 8.69 0.94 32.04
N ASP A 126 7.75 0.01 32.15
CA ASP A 126 6.33 0.15 32.55
C ASP A 126 5.28 0.19 31.41
N GLN A 127 4.82 -1.00 31.00
CA GLN A 127 3.47 -1.22 30.47
C GLN A 127 2.69 -2.11 31.46
N PRO A 128 1.52 -1.70 31.97
CA PRO A 128 0.68 -2.59 32.77
C PRO A 128 0.00 -3.63 31.85
N PRO A 129 -0.26 -4.87 32.34
CA PRO A 129 -0.84 -5.92 31.52
C PRO A 129 -2.29 -5.58 31.13
N LEU A 130 -2.60 -5.69 29.83
CA LEU A 130 -3.96 -5.54 29.31
C LEU A 130 -4.81 -6.74 29.75
N GLN A 131 -5.78 -6.50 30.62
CA GLN A 131 -6.77 -7.48 31.04
C GLN A 131 -7.90 -7.49 30.01
N LEU A 132 -8.13 -8.65 29.37
CA LEU A 132 -9.28 -8.87 28.50
C LEU A 132 -10.55 -9.00 29.36
N VAL A 133 -11.54 -8.16 29.10
CA VAL A 133 -12.96 -8.38 29.45
C VAL A 133 -13.75 -8.44 28.15
#